data_AF-A0A357R1P1-F1
#
_entry.id   AF-A0A357R1P1-F1
#
_cell.length_a   1.000
_cell.length_b   1.000
_cell.length_c   1.000
_cell.angle_alpha   90.00
_cell.angle_beta   90.00
_cell.angle_gamma   90.00
#
_symmetry.space_group_name_H-M   'P 1'
#
loop_
_entity.id
_entity.type
_entity.pdbx_description
1 polymer ?
#
loop_
_entity_poly.entity_id
_entity_poly.type
_entity_poly.pdbx_seq_one_letter_code
_entity_poly.pdbx_strand_id
1 'polypeptide(L)'
;DVRMMEGDTKDSVIAALKQRIGNDAVEIEAVNAIEVMPFSTVGTEPWQRLEEGIRQVWPGTLVSPYMMLACTDSRHFTRICPNVLRFCAMELSAEERKMIHGSNERIPLSKIEITVQFFICMLLKS
;
A
#
# COMPACT_ATOMS: atom_id res chain seq x y z
N ASP A 1 8.41 6.66 -14.58
CA ASP A 1 8.42 6.09 -13.22
C ASP A 1 8.45 4.57 -13.33
N VAL A 2 9.19 3.88 -12.47
CA VAL A 2 9.29 2.41 -12.46
C VAL A 2 9.01 1.92 -11.04
N ARG A 3 8.14 0.92 -10.91
CA ARG A 3 7.87 0.24 -9.64
C ARG A 3 8.71 -1.03 -9.58
N MET A 4 9.55 -1.15 -8.56
CA MET A 4 10.37 -2.33 -8.29
C MET A 4 9.59 -3.36 -7.48
N MET A 5 9.79 -4.63 -7.82
CA MET A 5 9.20 -5.80 -7.17
C MET A 5 10.24 -6.55 -6.34
N GLU A 6 9.81 -7.54 -5.55
CA GLU A 6 10.74 -8.39 -4.82
C GLU A 6 11.81 -9.00 -5.75
N GLY A 7 13.09 -8.84 -5.39
CA GLY A 7 14.23 -9.25 -6.19
C GLY A 7 14.77 -8.17 -7.15
N ASP A 8 14.02 -7.11 -7.42
CA ASP A 8 14.54 -5.97 -8.19
C ASP A 8 15.49 -5.11 -7.36
N THR A 9 16.51 -4.58 -8.03
CA THR A 9 17.36 -3.51 -7.52
C THR A 9 17.38 -2.38 -8.53
N LYS A 10 17.78 -1.18 -8.09
CA LYS A 10 18.01 -0.04 -8.98
C LYS A 10 18.91 -0.45 -10.17
N ASP A 11 19.96 -1.19 -9.89
CA ASP A 11 20.95 -1.58 -10.90
C ASP A 11 20.41 -2.65 -11.85
N SER A 12 19.61 -3.61 -11.36
CA SER A 12 18.97 -4.62 -12.22
C SER A 12 17.99 -3.95 -13.19
N VAL A 13 17.21 -2.97 -12.71
CA VAL A 13 16.26 -2.21 -13.52
C VAL A 13 16.99 -1.34 -14.56
N ILE A 14 18.05 -0.62 -14.17
CA ILE A 14 18.83 0.18 -15.13
C ILE A 14 19.45 -0.72 -16.20
N ALA A 15 20.05 -1.86 -15.82
CA ALA A 15 20.62 -2.82 -16.76
C ALA A 15 19.55 -3.35 -17.73
N ALA A 16 18.39 -3.72 -17.20
CA ALA A 16 17.23 -4.20 -17.95
C ALA A 16 16.70 -3.16 -18.96
N LEU A 17 16.73 -1.87 -18.61
CA LEU A 17 16.35 -0.77 -19.50
C LEU A 17 17.40 -0.54 -20.60
N LYS A 18 18.69 -0.47 -20.24
CA LYS A 18 19.79 -0.32 -21.21
C LYS A 18 19.76 -1.42 -22.27
N GLN A 19 19.58 -2.67 -21.84
CA GLN A 19 19.48 -3.82 -22.74
C GLN A 19 18.29 -3.70 -23.72
N ARG A 20 17.13 -3.26 -23.24
CA ARG A 20 15.91 -3.13 -24.06
C ARG A 20 15.97 -1.96 -25.04
N ILE A 21 16.62 -0.87 -24.64
CA ILE A 21 16.79 0.32 -25.49
C ILE A 21 17.80 0.05 -26.60
N GLY A 22 18.90 -0.66 -26.29
CA GLY A 22 19.88 -1.10 -27.29
C GLY A 22 20.56 0.04 -28.05
N ASN A 23 20.67 1.22 -27.44
CA ASN A 23 21.29 2.41 -28.03
C ASN A 23 22.26 3.04 -27.03
N ASP A 24 23.56 2.92 -27.31
CA ASP A 24 24.64 3.41 -26.43
C ASP A 24 24.71 4.94 -26.32
N ALA A 25 24.03 5.67 -27.22
CA ALA A 25 23.91 7.12 -27.10
C ALA A 25 22.89 7.58 -26.04
N VAL A 26 22.11 6.65 -25.48
CA VAL A 26 21.12 6.95 -24.42
C VAL A 26 21.74 6.69 -23.05
N GLU A 27 21.93 7.76 -22.29
CA GLU A 27 22.31 7.67 -20.87
C GLU A 27 21.07 7.51 -19.99
N ILE A 28 21.17 6.65 -18.97
CA ILE A 28 20.09 6.38 -18.02
C ILE A 28 20.63 6.57 -16.62
N GLU A 29 19.99 7.47 -15.86
CA GLU A 29 20.28 7.75 -14.47
C GLU A 29 19.00 7.64 -13.63
N ALA A 30 19.09 7.00 -12.47
CA ALA A 30 18.01 7.01 -11.49
C ALA A 30 18.15 8.23 -10.58
N VAL A 31 17.30 9.23 -10.78
CA VAL A 31 17.25 10.46 -9.96
C VAL A 31 16.90 10.16 -8.50
N ASN A 32 16.04 9.17 -8.28
CA ASN A 32 15.68 8.67 -6.96
C ASN A 32 15.39 7.17 -7.06
N ALA A 33 15.81 6.41 -6.05
CA ALA A 33 15.57 4.98 -5.95
C ALA A 33 15.11 4.64 -4.54
N ILE A 34 13.94 4.03 -4.43
CA ILE A 34 13.38 3.53 -3.18
C ILE A 34 13.58 2.02 -3.19
N GLU A 35 14.33 1.50 -2.23
CA GLU A 35 14.53 0.05 -2.08
C GLU A 35 13.20 -0.66 -1.77
N VAL A 36 13.11 -1.92 -2.18
CA VAL A 36 11.98 -2.77 -1.85
C VAL A 36 12.05 -3.10 -0.37
N MET A 37 11.06 -2.60 0.39
CA MET A 37 10.97 -2.85 1.82
C MET A 37 10.33 -4.23 2.09
N PRO A 38 10.68 -4.89 3.21
CA PRO A 38 10.10 -6.18 3.58
C PRO A 38 8.57 -6.17 3.63
N PHE A 39 7.98 -7.30 3.29
CA PHE A 39 6.54 -7.51 3.40
C PHE A 39 6.17 -8.01 4.80
N SER A 40 5.04 -7.53 5.33
CA SER A 40 4.49 -8.02 6.58
C SER A 40 4.01 -9.46 6.43
N THR A 41 4.30 -10.30 7.43
CA THR A 41 3.85 -11.70 7.44
C THR A 41 2.35 -11.76 7.79
N VAL A 42 1.62 -12.57 7.03
CA VAL A 42 0.19 -12.84 7.25
C VAL A 42 0.03 -13.82 8.41
N GLY A 43 -1.02 -13.65 9.21
CA GLY A 43 -1.32 -14.55 10.33
C GLY A 43 -0.59 -14.22 11.64
N THR A 44 0.23 -13.17 11.67
CA THR A 44 0.81 -12.63 12.91
C THR A 44 -0.27 -12.03 13.81
N GLU A 45 0.04 -11.81 15.09
CA GLU A 45 -0.90 -11.16 16.02
C GLU A 45 -1.39 -9.78 15.50
N PRO A 46 -0.53 -8.87 14.97
CA PRO A 46 -1.01 -7.62 14.39
C PRO A 46 -1.95 -7.82 13.19
N TRP A 47 -1.70 -8.86 12.37
CA TRP A 47 -2.60 -9.22 11.26
C TRP A 47 -3.97 -9.64 11.78
N GLN A 48 -4.01 -10.54 12.77
CA GLN A 48 -5.26 -11.01 13.37
C GLN A 48 -6.05 -9.85 14.01
N ARG A 49 -5.37 -8.92 14.71
CA ARG A 49 -6.00 -7.71 15.26
C ARG A 49 -6.64 -6.86 14.16
N LEU A 50 -5.95 -6.67 13.03
CA LEU A 50 -6.51 -5.97 11.87
C LEU A 50 -7.74 -6.69 11.32
N GLU A 51 -7.68 -8.01 11.13
CA GLU A 51 -8.83 -8.77 10.64
C GLU A 51 -10.05 -8.65 11.56
N GLU A 52 -9.83 -8.70 12.88
CA GLU A 52 -10.91 -8.53 13.85
C GLU A 52 -11.53 -7.14 13.77
N GLY A 53 -10.73 -6.08 13.69
CA GLY A 53 -11.23 -4.72 13.54
C GLY A 53 -12.05 -4.55 12.26
N ILE A 54 -11.62 -5.18 11.16
CA ILE A 54 -12.40 -5.22 9.91
C ILE A 54 -13.73 -5.93 10.14
N ARG A 55 -13.74 -7.12 10.75
CA ARG A 55 -14.98 -7.90 10.97
C ARG A 55 -15.95 -7.25 11.95
N GLN A 56 -15.48 -6.38 12.84
CA GLN A 56 -16.35 -5.60 13.74
C GLN A 56 -17.14 -4.52 13.00
N VAL A 57 -16.50 -3.86 12.04
CA VAL A 57 -17.15 -2.80 11.24
C VAL A 57 -17.93 -3.39 10.06
N TRP A 58 -17.41 -4.44 9.45
CA TRP A 58 -18.03 -5.16 8.33
C TRP A 58 -18.19 -6.66 8.63
N PRO A 59 -19.24 -7.06 9.38
CA PRO A 59 -19.48 -8.45 9.76
C PRO A 59 -19.58 -9.40 8.56
N GLY A 60 -19.00 -10.59 8.68
CA GLY A 60 -19.02 -11.63 7.64
C GLY A 60 -18.03 -11.42 6.49
N THR A 61 -17.22 -10.36 6.52
CA THR A 61 -16.23 -10.07 5.47
C THR A 61 -15.05 -11.04 5.52
N LEU A 62 -14.68 -11.59 4.35
CA LEU A 62 -13.42 -12.32 4.16
C LEU A 62 -12.26 -11.31 4.05
N VAL A 63 -11.22 -11.52 4.85
CA VAL A 63 -10.01 -10.70 4.83
C VAL A 63 -8.92 -11.47 4.09
N SER A 64 -8.35 -10.87 3.05
CA SER A 64 -7.25 -11.44 2.27
C SER A 64 -6.19 -10.37 2.03
N PRO A 65 -4.89 -10.72 2.10
CA PRO A 65 -3.84 -9.82 1.66
C PRO A 65 -3.92 -9.63 0.14
N TYR A 66 -3.44 -8.48 -0.33
CA TYR A 66 -3.21 -8.22 -1.75
C TYR A 66 -2.00 -7.30 -1.94
N MET A 67 -1.48 -7.26 -3.16
CA MET A 67 -0.36 -6.40 -3.53
C MET A 67 -0.84 -4.96 -3.76
N MET A 68 -0.37 -4.04 -2.93
CA MET A 68 -0.62 -2.61 -3.11
C MET A 68 0.42 -2.00 -4.07
N LEU A 69 -0.05 -1.39 -5.16
CA LEU A 69 0.81 -0.77 -6.19
C LEU A 69 1.20 0.69 -5.87
N ALA A 70 0.54 1.32 -4.91
CA ALA A 70 0.81 2.68 -4.50
C ALA A 70 1.98 2.76 -3.51
N CYS A 71 2.73 3.87 -3.58
CA CYS A 71 3.82 4.15 -2.65
C CYS A 71 3.29 4.96 -1.46
N THR A 72 3.20 4.32 -0.30
CA THR A 72 2.76 4.96 0.96
C THR A 72 3.94 5.18 1.89
N ASP A 73 3.73 5.96 2.96
CA ASP A 73 4.74 6.18 4.00
C ASP A 73 5.07 4.94 4.83
N SER A 74 4.35 3.83 4.61
CA SER A 74 4.67 2.51 5.15
C SER A 74 6.14 2.12 5.04
N ARG A 75 6.82 2.51 3.94
CA ARG A 75 8.25 2.23 3.71
C ARG A 75 9.17 2.84 4.77
N HIS A 76 8.75 3.93 5.41
CA HIS A 76 9.49 4.55 6.49
C HIS A 76 9.27 3.79 7.80
N PHE A 77 8.04 3.32 8.05
CA PHE A 77 7.69 2.59 9.25
C PHE A 77 8.33 1.20 9.33
N THR A 78 8.65 0.56 8.20
CA THR A 78 9.36 -0.73 8.18
C THR A 78 10.76 -0.67 8.81
N ARG A 79 11.31 0.54 9.03
CA ARG A 79 12.59 0.74 9.74
C ARG A 79 12.48 0.63 11.26
N ILE A 80 11.28 0.78 11.81
CA ILE A 80 11.02 0.83 13.26
C ILE A 80 9.95 -0.17 13.72
N CYS A 81 9.22 -0.78 12.79
CA CYS A 81 8.18 -1.77 13.07
C CYS A 81 8.30 -2.95 12.09
N PRO A 82 8.36 -4.21 12.58
CA PRO A 82 8.43 -5.38 11.71
C PRO A 82 7.11 -5.70 11.00
N ASN A 83 5.98 -5.24 11.53
CA ASN A 83 4.64 -5.50 10.97
C ASN A 83 3.99 -4.18 10.54
N VAL A 84 4.14 -3.84 9.26
CA VAL A 84 3.52 -2.65 8.65
C VAL A 84 2.38 -3.11 7.73
N LEU A 85 1.16 -3.06 8.26
CA LEU A 85 -0.05 -3.46 7.54
C LEU A 85 -0.73 -2.24 6.92
N ARG A 86 -1.18 -2.39 5.68
CA ARG A 86 -1.80 -1.31 4.91
C ARG A 86 -3.27 -1.61 4.74
N PHE A 87 -4.12 -0.78 5.30
CA PHE A 87 -5.56 -0.91 5.16
C PHE A 87 -6.19 0.48 5.08
N CYS A 88 -7.09 0.65 4.11
CA CYS A 88 -7.87 1.86 3.95
C CYS A 88 -9.30 1.52 4.37
N ALA A 89 -9.74 2.05 5.51
CA ALA A 89 -11.05 1.75 6.10
C ALA A 89 -12.21 2.50 5.42
N MET A 90 -12.09 2.72 4.11
CA MET A 90 -13.08 3.36 3.26
C MET A 90 -13.50 2.39 2.17
N GLU A 91 -14.77 1.98 2.17
CA GLU A 91 -15.36 1.22 1.08
C GLU A 91 -15.60 2.16 -0.11
N LEU A 92 -14.62 2.30 -1.00
CA LEU A 92 -14.73 3.14 -2.18
C LEU A 92 -15.31 2.37 -3.38
N SER A 93 -16.31 2.96 -4.03
CA SER A 93 -16.85 2.49 -5.31
C SER A 93 -15.78 2.62 -6.41
N ALA A 94 -16.03 2.02 -7.57
CA ALA A 94 -15.14 2.17 -8.71
C ALA A 94 -15.02 3.64 -9.17
N GLU A 95 -16.09 4.42 -9.08
CA GLU A 95 -16.07 5.85 -9.43
C GLU A 95 -15.29 6.66 -8.42
N GLU A 96 -15.49 6.41 -7.11
CA GLU A 96 -14.75 7.12 -6.07
C GLU A 96 -13.26 6.80 -6.10
N ARG A 97 -12.87 5.55 -6.35
CA ARG A 97 -11.45 5.18 -6.53
C ARG A 97 -10.79 5.90 -7.70
N LYS A 98 -11.51 6.17 -8.78
CA LYS A 98 -10.98 6.94 -9.93
C LYS A 98 -10.75 8.41 -9.60
N MET A 99 -11.38 8.93 -8.56
CA MET A 99 -11.21 10.32 -8.15
C MET A 99 -9.94 10.55 -7.33
N ILE A 100 -9.25 9.51 -6.87
CA ILE A 100 -7.98 9.66 -6.15
C ILE A 100 -6.96 10.31 -7.10
N HIS A 101 -6.47 11.51 -6.76
CA HIS A 101 -5.66 12.35 -7.65
C HIS A 101 -6.35 12.77 -8.96
N GLY A 102 -7.68 12.66 -9.01
CA GLY A 102 -8.52 13.01 -10.14
C GLY A 102 -9.29 14.32 -9.94
N SER A 103 -10.08 14.69 -10.93
CA SER A 103 -10.92 15.90 -10.87
C SER A 103 -12.02 15.78 -9.83
N ASN A 104 -12.22 16.84 -9.04
CA ASN A 104 -13.29 16.95 -8.05
C ASN A 104 -13.30 15.79 -7.03
N GLU A 105 -12.12 15.43 -6.53
CA GLU A 105 -11.93 14.44 -5.48
C GLU A 105 -12.80 14.77 -4.26
N ARG A 106 -13.65 13.82 -3.88
CA ARG A 106 -14.60 13.93 -2.76
C ARG A 106 -15.00 12.56 -2.27
N ILE A 107 -15.48 12.51 -1.05
CA ILE A 107 -16.00 11.29 -0.41
C ILE A 107 -17.27 11.63 0.38
N PRO A 108 -18.24 10.71 0.47
CA PRO A 108 -19.40 10.88 1.35
C PRO A 108 -18.98 10.96 2.82
N LEU A 109 -19.63 11.85 3.59
CA LEU A 109 -19.36 12.00 5.02
C LEU A 109 -19.59 10.70 5.81
N SER A 110 -20.59 9.90 5.41
CA SER A 110 -20.84 8.59 6.04
C SER A 110 -19.63 7.64 5.95
N LYS A 111 -18.79 7.74 4.92
CA LYS A 111 -17.58 6.91 4.81
C LYS A 111 -16.48 7.38 5.75
N ILE A 112 -16.43 8.68 6.06
CA ILE A 112 -15.55 9.21 7.11
C ILE A 112 -15.97 8.67 8.47
N GLU A 113 -17.26 8.66 8.79
CA GLU A 113 -17.77 8.13 10.06
C GLU A 113 -17.39 6.66 10.26
N ILE A 114 -17.57 5.83 9.23
CA ILE A 114 -17.19 4.41 9.24
C ILE A 114 -15.67 4.24 9.40
N THR A 115 -14.87 5.07 8.73
CA THR A 115 -13.41 5.07 8.85
C THR A 115 -12.97 5.36 10.28
N VAL A 116 -13.57 6.38 10.90
CA VAL A 116 -13.30 6.77 12.29
C VAL A 116 -13.70 5.64 13.23
N GLN A 117 -14.88 5.04 13.05
CA GLN A 117 -15.33 3.88 13.82
C GLN A 117 -14.31 2.73 13.76
N PHE A 118 -13.80 2.39 12.57
CA PHE A 118 -12.77 1.37 12.42
C PHE A 118 -11.51 1.68 13.23
N PHE A 119 -10.96 2.89 13.15
CA PHE A 119 -9.76 3.24 13.90
C PHE A 119 -10.01 3.26 15.42
N ILE A 120 -11.19 3.68 15.88
CA ILE A 120 -11.57 3.58 17.30
C ILE A 120 -11.60 2.13 17.76
N CYS A 121 -12.28 1.24 17.00
CA CYS A 121 -12.33 -0.20 17.30
C CYS A 121 -10.95 -0.84 17.33
N MET A 122 -10.06 -0.45 16.41
CA MET A 122 -8.68 -0.95 16.33
C MET A 122 -7.80 -0.48 17.47
N LEU A 123 -7.89 0.80 17.85
CA LEU A 123 -6.97 1.43 18.82
C LEU A 123 -7.41 1.21 20.28
N LEU A 124 -8.71 1.14 20.55
CA LEU A 124 -9.23 0.98 21.92
C LEU A 124 -9.41 -0.48 22.35
N LYS A 125 -9.22 -1.44 21.45
CA LYS A 125 -9.16 -2.85 21.80
C LYS A 125 -7.85 -3.16 22.53
N SER A 126 -7.94 -3.37 23.85
CA SER A 126 -6.90 -4.00 24.68
C SER A 126 -6.85 -5.50 24.43
#